data_AF-A0A199UKL1-F1
#
_entry.id   AF-A0A199UKL1-F1
#
_cell.length_a   1.000
_cell.length_b   1.000
_cell.length_c   1.000
_cell.angle_alpha   90.00
_cell.angle_beta   90.00
_cell.angle_gamma   90.00
#
_symmetry.space_group_name_H-M   'P 1'
#
loop_
_entity.id
_entity.type
_entity.pdbx_description
1 polymer ?
#
loop_
_entity_poly.entity_id
_entity_poly.type
_entity_poly.pdbx_seq_one_letter_code
_entity_poly.pdbx_strand_id
1 'polypeptide(L)'
;SVSDEISLPEEVKDPSTVTNVVEAAIASSNSLVSEKEESSENETSESTGQDLISETVDKTIEPEVSSSVQDDEEVTEADLKFQTAAKDDESSTSSRADESKELSDSMEEKASYGANDTDNNIESSGETGGENLSPKDVLPEDTAANQEDDNIIDGKEETEKPVVIVNEVKDEKSETSEISEMQNDATDQGSTIKVEAKNTTTISPALVKQLREETGAGMMDCKKALAETDGDIVKAQEYLRKKGLLSADKKASRVTAEGRIGSYVHDGGIGILIEVNCETDFVSRGEIFKQLVDDLAMQVAACPQVRYLATVDVPEEIVSKEKEIEMQKEDLLSKPEQIRAKIVEGRIKKRLEEFALLEQPYIKNDKVVVKDMVKQTIATIGENIKVKRFVRYNLGEGLEKKSQDFAAEVAAQTAAKASPSVPKDNSAEAKPPATAVSAALVKQLREETGAGMMDCKKALTETGGDLVKAQEYLRKKGLSSADKKSSRLAAEGLISAYIHDSRIGCLIEVNCETDFVGQNEKFKELVDDLAMQVVACPQVEFVSIEDISKDIVDKEREIEMQREDIQSKPENIREKIVEGRISKRLGELALLEQPFIKDDGVLVKDLVKQTVAALGENIKVRRFVRFTLGESEE
;
A
#
# COMPACT_ATOMS: atom_id res chain seq x y z
N SER A 1 -8.42 -22.63 69.06
CA SER A 1 -7.33 -23.55 69.42
C SER A 1 -6.75 -24.11 68.14
N VAL A 2 -5.52 -23.78 67.74
CA VAL A 2 -4.47 -22.87 68.27
C VAL A 2 -3.81 -22.28 67.01
N SER A 3 -3.84 -20.97 66.75
CA SER A 3 -2.90 -19.90 67.19
C SER A 3 -1.50 -19.96 66.54
N ASP A 4 -0.78 -18.82 66.59
CA ASP A 4 0.64 -18.61 66.20
C ASP A 4 0.86 -18.47 64.66
N GLU A 5 0.98 -17.30 64.01
CA GLU A 5 1.21 -15.87 64.38
C GLU A 5 2.70 -15.39 64.46
N ILE A 6 2.94 -14.11 64.07
CA ILE A 6 4.16 -13.27 64.27
C ILE A 6 5.40 -13.59 63.37
N SER A 7 6.23 -12.64 62.86
CA SER A 7 6.07 -11.27 62.32
C SER A 7 7.35 -10.83 61.56
N LEU A 8 7.31 -9.66 60.88
CA LEU A 8 8.49 -8.90 60.40
C LEU A 8 9.13 -8.07 61.56
N PRO A 9 10.30 -7.38 61.41
CA PRO A 9 10.37 -6.07 60.72
C PRO A 9 11.70 -5.65 60.01
N GLU A 10 11.58 -4.64 59.13
CA GLU A 10 12.46 -3.47 58.86
C GLU A 10 13.99 -3.54 58.55
N GLU A 11 14.31 -3.20 57.29
CA GLU A 11 15.04 -1.98 56.82
C GLU A 11 16.39 -1.53 57.43
N VAL A 12 17.37 -1.10 56.58
CA VAL A 12 18.18 0.17 56.64
C VAL A 12 19.48 0.17 55.78
N LYS A 13 19.52 1.06 54.77
CA LYS A 13 20.64 1.88 54.18
C LYS A 13 21.95 1.27 53.60
N ASP A 14 22.24 1.75 52.37
CA ASP A 14 23.57 2.02 51.73
C ASP A 14 24.46 3.04 52.52
N PRO A 15 25.76 3.32 52.18
CA PRO A 15 26.47 3.03 50.91
C PRO A 15 27.96 2.58 50.97
N SER A 16 28.46 2.17 49.80
CA SER A 16 29.81 2.37 49.19
C SER A 16 31.12 1.84 49.81
N THR A 17 32.07 1.57 48.89
CA THR A 17 33.54 1.51 49.06
C THR A 17 34.22 0.18 49.45
N VAL A 18 34.67 -0.59 48.45
CA VAL A 18 36.04 -1.19 48.38
C VAL A 18 36.47 -1.22 46.90
N THR A 19 37.77 -1.07 46.60
CA THR A 19 38.34 -1.06 45.24
C THR A 19 39.38 -2.16 45.00
N ASN A 20 39.66 -2.41 43.72
CA ASN A 20 40.97 -2.80 43.14
C ASN A 20 41.51 -4.27 43.14
N VAL A 21 41.70 -4.75 41.89
CA VAL A 21 43.01 -5.19 41.27
C VAL A 21 43.43 -6.69 41.28
N VAL A 22 44.23 -7.03 40.24
CA VAL A 22 45.00 -8.27 39.93
C VAL A 22 44.39 -9.29 38.93
N GLU A 23 44.83 -9.19 37.65
CA GLU A 23 45.44 -10.22 36.75
C GLU A 23 44.90 -11.68 36.62
N ALA A 24 45.10 -12.42 35.51
CA ALA A 24 45.44 -12.13 34.10
C ALA A 24 45.40 -13.43 33.23
N ALA A 25 45.57 -13.27 31.91
CA ALA A 25 45.92 -14.28 30.89
C ALA A 25 44.83 -15.34 30.53
N ILE A 26 44.82 -15.97 29.35
CA ILE A 26 45.76 -15.97 28.21
C ILE A 26 45.04 -15.55 26.92
N ALA A 27 45.75 -14.83 26.03
CA ALA A 27 45.32 -14.58 24.66
C ALA A 27 46.15 -15.37 23.63
N SER A 28 45.56 -15.64 22.46
CA SER A 28 46.25 -15.90 21.19
C SER A 28 45.28 -15.48 20.08
N SER A 29 45.58 -14.46 19.27
CA SER A 29 46.56 -14.45 18.17
C SER A 29 46.01 -15.15 16.91
N ASN A 30 46.13 -14.63 15.69
CA ASN A 30 46.88 -13.47 15.16
C ASN A 30 46.33 -13.16 13.72
N SER A 31 46.65 -12.09 12.97
CA SER A 31 47.49 -10.89 13.17
C SER A 31 47.45 -9.94 11.95
N LEU A 32 47.55 -8.62 12.19
CA LEU A 32 48.29 -7.60 11.38
C LEU A 32 47.79 -7.36 9.91
N VAL A 33 48.20 -6.33 9.16
CA VAL A 33 49.33 -5.35 9.19
C VAL A 33 48.74 -3.94 8.86
N SER A 34 48.94 -2.87 9.65
CA SER A 34 50.01 -1.82 9.59
C SER A 34 50.16 -1.14 8.20
N GLU A 35 50.46 0.14 8.01
CA GLU A 35 50.98 1.26 8.85
C GLU A 35 50.38 2.60 8.28
N LYS A 36 50.66 3.86 8.68
CA LYS A 36 51.64 4.52 9.55
C LYS A 36 51.11 5.88 10.09
N GLU A 37 51.88 6.54 10.94
CA GLU A 37 51.76 7.96 11.36
C GLU A 37 52.73 8.88 10.56
N GLU A 38 52.45 10.18 10.49
CA GLU A 38 53.45 11.25 10.73
C GLU A 38 52.75 12.58 11.12
N SER A 39 53.49 13.52 11.72
CA SER A 39 52.94 14.68 12.45
C SER A 39 53.66 16.01 12.15
N SER A 40 52.94 17.13 12.09
CA SER A 40 53.53 18.47 12.28
C SER A 40 52.51 19.53 12.70
N GLU A 41 52.93 20.43 13.59
CA GLU A 41 52.21 21.62 14.04
C GLU A 41 52.47 22.82 13.10
N ASN A 42 51.52 23.76 12.97
CA ASN A 42 51.79 25.20 13.16
C ASN A 42 50.50 26.04 13.28
N GLU A 43 50.63 27.28 13.76
CA GLU A 43 49.55 28.25 14.03
C GLU A 43 49.45 29.41 12.99
N THR A 44 48.48 30.30 13.24
CA THR A 44 48.41 31.76 12.91
C THR A 44 47.71 32.30 11.64
N SER A 45 46.66 33.08 11.94
CA SER A 45 46.28 34.43 11.42
C SER A 45 45.89 34.69 9.96
N GLU A 46 44.66 35.22 9.82
CA GLU A 46 44.25 36.44 9.09
C GLU A 46 44.98 36.86 7.80
N SER A 47 44.22 37.09 6.71
CA SER A 47 43.73 38.46 6.38
C SER A 47 43.00 38.55 5.02
N THR A 48 42.42 39.73 4.78
CA THR A 48 41.60 40.16 3.63
C THR A 48 42.32 40.24 2.28
N GLY A 49 41.58 40.01 1.18
CA GLY A 49 41.99 40.45 -0.17
C GLY A 49 40.86 40.40 -1.20
N GLN A 50 40.62 41.50 -1.93
CA GLN A 50 39.77 41.58 -3.12
C GLN A 50 40.65 41.91 -4.33
N ASP A 51 40.30 41.38 -5.50
CA ASP A 51 40.31 42.03 -6.83
C ASP A 51 39.81 40.98 -7.86
N LEU A 52 38.85 41.22 -8.75
CA LEU A 52 38.71 42.26 -9.79
C LEU A 52 39.75 42.16 -10.91
N ILE A 53 39.42 41.37 -11.94
CA ILE A 53 39.87 41.61 -13.32
C ILE A 53 38.64 41.52 -14.23
N SER A 54 38.49 42.49 -15.12
CA SER A 54 37.44 42.52 -16.14
C SER A 54 38.03 43.08 -17.42
N GLU A 55 37.90 42.39 -18.56
CA GLU A 55 38.18 43.04 -19.84
C GLU A 55 37.20 42.61 -20.95
N THR A 56 36.60 43.65 -21.52
CA THR A 56 35.72 43.69 -22.69
C THR A 56 36.55 43.64 -23.99
N VAL A 57 36.08 43.65 -25.25
CA VAL A 57 34.82 44.15 -25.86
C VAL A 57 34.69 43.64 -27.32
N ASP A 58 33.65 44.09 -28.05
CA ASP A 58 33.49 44.14 -29.53
C ASP A 58 33.09 42.85 -30.31
N LYS A 59 32.25 42.92 -31.38
CA LYS A 59 31.33 44.00 -31.83
C LYS A 59 30.20 43.46 -32.75
N THR A 60 29.18 44.29 -32.95
CA THR A 60 27.99 44.17 -33.83
C THR A 60 28.29 43.93 -35.32
N ILE A 61 27.36 43.29 -36.08
CA ILE A 61 26.83 43.77 -37.38
C ILE A 61 25.65 42.90 -37.90
N GLU A 62 24.64 43.58 -38.45
CA GLU A 62 23.61 43.18 -39.43
C GLU A 62 23.62 44.27 -40.55
N PRO A 63 22.96 44.21 -41.74
CA PRO A 63 21.66 43.58 -42.07
C PRO A 63 21.54 43.02 -43.54
N GLU A 64 20.31 42.98 -44.10
CA GLU A 64 19.88 43.01 -45.53
C GLU A 64 19.59 41.70 -46.33
N VAL A 65 18.28 41.38 -46.41
CA VAL A 65 17.41 40.91 -47.55
C VAL A 65 18.02 40.27 -48.84
N SER A 66 17.41 39.25 -49.49
CA SER A 66 16.13 39.39 -50.22
C SER A 66 15.65 38.15 -51.03
N SER A 67 14.34 37.83 -50.95
CA SER A 67 13.45 37.31 -52.05
C SER A 67 13.72 35.89 -52.66
N SER A 68 12.79 35.22 -53.39
CA SER A 68 11.50 35.59 -54.03
C SER A 68 10.61 34.35 -54.32
N VAL A 69 9.35 34.56 -54.80
CA VAL A 69 8.42 33.58 -55.46
C VAL A 69 7.75 32.56 -54.49
N GLN A 70 6.43 32.36 -54.35
CA GLN A 70 5.14 33.01 -54.76
C GLN A 70 3.98 32.20 -54.08
N ASP A 71 2.64 32.41 -54.15
CA ASP A 71 1.69 33.31 -54.86
C ASP A 71 0.50 33.74 -53.93
N ASP A 72 0.01 34.97 -54.08
CA ASP A 72 -1.37 35.53 -54.19
C ASP A 72 -2.61 34.72 -53.67
N GLU A 73 -3.46 35.23 -52.75
CA GLU A 73 -4.62 36.19 -52.88
C GLU A 73 -5.95 35.56 -53.42
N GLU A 74 -7.20 35.96 -53.10
CA GLU A 74 -7.88 36.86 -52.13
C GLU A 74 -9.37 36.36 -51.96
N VAL A 75 -10.24 36.78 -51.02
CA VAL A 75 -11.33 37.81 -51.13
C VAL A 75 -12.31 37.64 -49.93
N THR A 76 -13.11 38.67 -49.57
CA THR A 76 -13.95 38.77 -48.35
C THR A 76 -15.47 39.02 -48.58
N GLU A 77 -16.28 39.00 -47.49
CA GLU A 77 -17.66 39.55 -47.31
C GLU A 77 -18.82 38.93 -48.15
N ALA A 78 -20.13 39.03 -47.83
CA ALA A 78 -20.91 39.61 -46.72
C ALA A 78 -22.03 38.59 -46.29
N ASP A 79 -23.07 38.81 -45.45
CA ASP A 79 -23.97 39.97 -45.37
C ASP A 79 -24.80 40.09 -44.06
N LEU A 80 -25.39 41.27 -43.88
CA LEU A 80 -25.83 42.00 -42.70
C LEU A 80 -27.21 41.69 -42.05
N LYS A 81 -27.34 42.08 -40.75
CA LYS A 81 -28.54 42.69 -40.08
C LYS A 81 -29.78 41.79 -39.79
N PHE A 82 -30.73 42.11 -38.89
CA PHE A 82 -31.08 43.29 -38.04
C PHE A 82 -31.65 42.77 -36.67
N GLN A 83 -31.31 43.30 -35.49
CA GLN A 83 -32.13 44.25 -34.65
C GLN A 83 -33.65 43.91 -34.53
N THR A 84 -34.34 43.91 -33.37
CA THR A 84 -34.21 44.71 -32.11
C THR A 84 -34.83 44.04 -30.84
N ALA A 85 -34.43 44.53 -29.64
CA ALA A 85 -35.19 44.93 -28.43
C ALA A 85 -36.46 44.19 -27.89
N ALA A 86 -36.84 44.23 -26.60
CA ALA A 86 -36.16 44.54 -25.31
C ALA A 86 -37.17 44.46 -24.11
N LYS A 87 -36.67 44.37 -22.85
CA LYS A 87 -37.30 44.87 -21.58
C LYS A 87 -38.62 44.19 -21.10
N ASP A 88 -39.04 44.22 -19.82
CA ASP A 88 -38.51 44.64 -18.50
C ASP A 88 -39.16 43.75 -17.39
N ASP A 89 -38.67 43.88 -16.13
CA ASP A 89 -39.33 43.78 -14.79
C ASP A 89 -40.77 43.17 -14.59
N GLU A 90 -41.21 42.64 -13.44
CA GLU A 90 -40.72 42.74 -12.04
C GLU A 90 -41.19 41.57 -11.11
N SER A 91 -41.12 41.81 -9.79
CA SER A 91 -41.49 41.07 -8.56
C SER A 91 -42.81 40.23 -8.55
N SER A 92 -43.11 39.33 -7.59
CA SER A 92 -43.07 39.50 -6.11
C SER A 92 -43.44 38.23 -5.30
N THR A 93 -43.10 38.21 -3.99
CA THR A 93 -43.73 37.49 -2.83
C THR A 93 -44.22 36.03 -2.98
N SER A 94 -43.71 34.98 -2.30
CA SER A 94 -43.46 34.69 -0.86
C SER A 94 -44.61 33.99 -0.09
N SER A 95 -44.23 33.08 0.83
CA SER A 95 -45.02 32.40 1.88
C SER A 95 -45.83 31.14 1.47
N ARG A 96 -46.15 30.16 2.36
CA ARG A 96 -45.54 29.66 3.63
C ARG A 96 -46.39 28.49 4.17
N ALA A 97 -45.76 27.36 4.56
CA ALA A 97 -46.38 26.25 5.32
C ALA A 97 -47.58 25.55 4.63
N ASP A 98 -48.05 24.36 5.05
CA ASP A 98 -47.47 23.28 5.87
C ASP A 98 -48.08 21.97 5.33
N GLU A 99 -47.30 20.90 5.17
CA GLU A 99 -47.84 19.56 4.88
C GLU A 99 -47.95 18.74 6.16
N SER A 100 -49.11 18.10 6.38
CA SER A 100 -49.27 17.16 7.48
C SER A 100 -50.36 16.12 7.18
N LYS A 101 -50.02 14.85 7.44
CA LYS A 101 -50.94 13.72 7.73
C LYS A 101 -51.78 13.16 6.58
N GLU A 102 -52.12 11.86 6.55
CA GLU A 102 -51.55 10.61 7.12
C GLU A 102 -52.37 9.43 6.54
N LEU A 103 -51.98 8.17 6.82
CA LEU A 103 -52.85 6.96 6.78
C LEU A 103 -53.41 6.57 5.39
N SER A 104 -52.94 5.48 4.77
CA SER A 104 -53.45 4.08 4.91
C SER A 104 -54.89 3.89 4.39
N ASP A 105 -55.27 2.78 3.74
CA ASP A 105 -54.97 1.39 4.12
C ASP A 105 -55.39 0.38 3.02
N SER A 106 -54.83 -0.85 3.05
CA SER A 106 -55.41 -2.10 2.49
C SER A 106 -55.64 -2.24 0.95
N MET A 107 -55.88 -3.41 0.34
CA MET A 107 -55.41 -4.82 0.53
C MET A 107 -55.74 -5.64 -0.75
N GLU A 108 -54.86 -6.56 -1.15
CA GLU A 108 -55.16 -7.78 -1.98
C GLU A 108 -55.70 -7.54 -3.43
N GLU A 109 -55.81 -8.50 -4.36
CA GLU A 109 -55.66 -9.97 -4.33
C GLU A 109 -55.03 -10.59 -5.63
N LYS A 110 -54.26 -11.68 -5.43
CA LYS A 110 -53.83 -12.82 -6.30
C LYS A 110 -54.04 -12.85 -7.85
N ALA A 111 -52.89 -13.01 -8.54
CA ALA A 111 -52.46 -14.15 -9.39
C ALA A 111 -53.34 -14.77 -10.52
N SER A 112 -52.69 -15.05 -11.67
CA SER A 112 -52.85 -16.30 -12.45
C SER A 112 -51.63 -16.59 -13.36
N TYR A 113 -51.41 -17.86 -13.69
CA TYR A 113 -50.50 -18.35 -14.73
C TYR A 113 -51.08 -18.18 -16.15
N GLY A 114 -50.22 -18.22 -17.17
CA GLY A 114 -50.60 -18.41 -18.58
C GLY A 114 -49.41 -18.32 -19.54
N ALA A 115 -49.10 -19.40 -20.26
CA ALA A 115 -48.09 -19.45 -21.31
C ALA A 115 -48.72 -19.99 -22.61
N ASN A 116 -48.16 -19.62 -23.77
CA ASN A 116 -48.37 -20.27 -25.07
C ASN A 116 -47.31 -19.79 -26.09
N ASP A 117 -46.91 -20.68 -27.00
CA ASP A 117 -45.92 -20.46 -28.05
C ASP A 117 -46.53 -20.08 -29.42
N THR A 118 -45.67 -19.77 -30.40
CA THR A 118 -45.68 -20.13 -31.86
C THR A 118 -45.55 -19.00 -32.90
N ASP A 119 -44.78 -19.33 -33.95
CA ASP A 119 -44.78 -18.85 -35.36
C ASP A 119 -44.38 -17.41 -35.77
N ASN A 120 -43.92 -17.15 -37.02
CA ASN A 120 -42.93 -17.83 -37.91
C ASN A 120 -42.63 -16.98 -39.18
N ASN A 121 -41.39 -17.06 -39.73
CA ASN A 121 -40.81 -16.55 -41.01
C ASN A 121 -39.52 -15.73 -40.78
N ILE A 122 -38.37 -15.83 -41.50
CA ILE A 122 -37.93 -16.40 -42.82
C ILE A 122 -37.83 -15.37 -43.98
N GLU A 123 -36.58 -15.02 -44.34
CA GLU A 123 -35.91 -14.97 -45.67
C GLU A 123 -34.41 -14.63 -45.40
N SER A 124 -33.35 -15.24 -45.96
CA SER A 124 -32.95 -15.65 -47.34
C SER A 124 -32.51 -14.45 -48.21
N SER A 125 -31.44 -14.42 -49.03
CA SER A 125 -30.33 -15.34 -49.47
C SER A 125 -29.23 -14.46 -50.15
N GLY A 126 -28.04 -14.85 -50.64
CA GLY A 126 -27.29 -16.11 -50.87
C GLY A 126 -25.81 -15.77 -51.26
N GLU A 127 -24.82 -16.68 -51.26
CA GLU A 127 -24.39 -17.58 -52.36
C GLU A 127 -23.69 -16.90 -53.57
N THR A 128 -22.67 -17.43 -54.29
CA THR A 128 -21.98 -18.76 -54.46
C THR A 128 -20.49 -18.53 -54.90
N GLY A 129 -19.58 -19.51 -55.15
CA GLY A 129 -19.62 -20.98 -55.31
C GLY A 129 -18.23 -21.65 -55.50
N GLY A 130 -18.20 -22.90 -56.02
CA GLY A 130 -16.99 -23.78 -56.19
C GLY A 130 -16.18 -23.61 -57.49
N GLU A 131 -15.34 -24.56 -57.95
CA GLU A 131 -15.19 -26.01 -57.65
C GLU A 131 -13.73 -26.55 -57.73
N ASN A 132 -13.56 -27.88 -57.64
CA ASN A 132 -12.30 -28.67 -57.62
C ASN A 132 -11.55 -28.79 -58.97
N LEU A 133 -10.26 -29.17 -58.93
CA LEU A 133 -9.68 -30.33 -59.68
C LEU A 133 -8.18 -30.59 -59.35
N SER A 134 -7.68 -31.81 -59.62
CA SER A 134 -6.25 -32.20 -59.62
C SER A 134 -6.03 -33.34 -60.63
N PRO A 135 -4.84 -33.51 -61.27
CA PRO A 135 -3.92 -34.57 -60.80
C PRO A 135 -2.40 -34.45 -61.15
N LYS A 136 -1.56 -35.00 -60.27
CA LYS A 136 -0.36 -35.88 -60.47
C LYS A 136 0.88 -35.53 -61.36
N ASP A 137 2.03 -35.82 -60.73
CA ASP A 137 3.29 -36.46 -61.21
C ASP A 137 4.21 -35.74 -62.25
N VAL A 138 5.44 -35.37 -61.83
CA VAL A 138 6.75 -35.55 -62.52
C VAL A 138 7.93 -35.06 -61.63
N LEU A 139 9.11 -35.68 -61.76
CA LEU A 139 10.43 -35.34 -61.17
C LEU A 139 11.50 -35.41 -62.30
N PRO A 140 12.62 -34.64 -62.27
CA PRO A 140 13.78 -34.99 -61.41
C PRO A 140 14.69 -33.84 -60.90
N GLU A 141 15.59 -34.26 -59.99
CA GLU A 141 16.97 -33.81 -59.64
C GLU A 141 17.58 -32.51 -60.20
N ASP A 142 18.27 -31.74 -59.33
CA ASP A 142 19.75 -31.61 -59.39
C ASP A 142 20.36 -31.23 -58.00
N THR A 143 21.68 -30.99 -57.91
CA THR A 143 22.53 -31.22 -56.71
C THR A 143 23.49 -30.07 -56.31
N ALA A 144 24.29 -30.31 -55.24
CA ALA A 144 25.35 -29.49 -54.57
C ALA A 144 24.89 -28.67 -53.34
N ALA A 145 25.47 -28.71 -52.13
CA ALA A 145 26.71 -29.29 -51.53
C ALA A 145 27.99 -28.42 -51.50
N ASN A 146 28.41 -28.03 -50.28
CA ASN A 146 29.78 -27.86 -49.73
C ASN A 146 29.61 -27.52 -48.21
N GLN A 147 30.40 -28.04 -47.25
CA GLN A 147 31.85 -27.84 -46.96
C GLN A 147 32.18 -26.42 -46.43
N GLU A 148 33.24 -26.19 -45.65
CA GLU A 148 34.43 -27.02 -45.34
C GLU A 148 34.46 -27.58 -43.90
N ASP A 149 35.52 -28.35 -43.56
CA ASP A 149 35.55 -29.39 -42.51
C ASP A 149 36.80 -29.27 -41.57
N ASP A 150 36.78 -29.82 -40.35
CA ASP A 150 37.95 -29.81 -39.41
C ASP A 150 38.30 -31.18 -38.77
N ASN A 151 39.49 -31.31 -38.17
CA ASN A 151 40.40 -32.44 -38.39
C ASN A 151 40.50 -33.55 -37.30
N ILE A 152 41.06 -34.70 -37.73
CA ILE A 152 41.35 -35.93 -36.97
C ILE A 152 42.84 -36.00 -36.56
N ILE A 153 43.14 -36.61 -35.40
CA ILE A 153 44.44 -37.29 -35.13
C ILE A 153 44.19 -38.65 -34.45
N ASP A 154 44.87 -39.71 -34.93
CA ASP A 154 44.78 -41.11 -34.47
C ASP A 154 45.59 -41.43 -33.19
N GLY A 155 45.26 -42.53 -32.48
CA GLY A 155 45.85 -42.77 -31.13
C GLY A 155 45.93 -44.18 -30.48
N LYS A 156 45.60 -45.30 -31.15
CA LYS A 156 45.79 -46.72 -30.69
C LYS A 156 44.93 -47.29 -29.53
N GLU A 157 44.87 -48.63 -29.54
CA GLU A 157 44.28 -49.55 -28.55
C GLU A 157 45.28 -49.93 -27.43
N GLU A 158 44.80 -50.33 -26.24
CA GLU A 158 44.90 -51.72 -25.75
C GLU A 158 44.03 -51.97 -24.50
N THR A 159 44.00 -53.22 -24.02
CA THR A 159 43.04 -53.75 -23.03
C THR A 159 43.58 -53.86 -21.60
N GLU A 160 42.72 -53.77 -20.58
CA GLU A 160 42.56 -54.86 -19.58
C GLU A 160 41.32 -54.70 -18.66
N LYS A 161 41.10 -55.65 -17.74
CA LYS A 161 39.94 -55.76 -16.82
C LYS A 161 40.36 -55.79 -15.33
N PRO A 162 39.44 -55.55 -14.37
CA PRO A 162 39.79 -55.06 -13.04
C PRO A 162 40.08 -56.14 -11.98
N VAL A 163 40.69 -55.71 -10.87
CA VAL A 163 40.77 -56.43 -9.59
C VAL A 163 40.31 -55.50 -8.45
N VAL A 164 39.73 -56.10 -7.40
CA VAL A 164 39.06 -55.46 -6.24
C VAL A 164 39.78 -55.88 -4.94
N ILE A 165 39.64 -55.11 -3.85
CA ILE A 165 39.55 -55.51 -2.40
C ILE A 165 39.90 -54.27 -1.53
N VAL A 166 38.99 -53.65 -0.74
CA VAL A 166 38.32 -54.11 0.54
C VAL A 166 39.30 -53.97 1.73
N ASN A 167 38.97 -53.53 2.96
CA ASN A 167 37.71 -53.44 3.76
C ASN A 167 37.55 -52.02 4.38
N GLU A 168 36.67 -51.63 5.33
CA GLU A 168 35.79 -52.24 6.36
C GLU A 168 34.66 -51.20 6.68
N VAL A 169 33.48 -51.39 7.29
CA VAL A 169 32.99 -52.02 8.56
C VAL A 169 31.46 -52.25 8.35
N LYS A 170 30.86 -53.45 8.47
CA LYS A 170 30.22 -54.07 9.67
C LYS A 170 29.16 -53.20 10.42
N ASP A 171 28.04 -53.71 10.95
CA ASP A 171 27.36 -55.01 10.80
C ASP A 171 25.92 -54.99 11.39
N GLU A 172 25.07 -55.93 10.91
CA GLU A 172 23.87 -56.56 11.54
C GLU A 172 22.48 -55.86 11.52
N LYS A 173 21.32 -56.57 11.40
CA LYS A 173 21.04 -58.05 11.31
C LYS A 173 19.68 -58.41 10.66
N SER A 174 19.58 -59.67 10.20
CA SER A 174 18.41 -60.58 10.30
C SER A 174 17.14 -60.29 9.46
N GLU A 175 16.48 -61.24 8.77
CA GLU A 175 16.83 -62.61 8.33
C GLU A 175 15.88 -63.05 7.19
N THR A 176 16.32 -63.96 6.32
CA THR A 176 15.47 -64.69 5.36
C THR A 176 15.94 -66.14 5.25
N SER A 177 15.02 -67.10 5.42
CA SER A 177 15.31 -68.54 5.38
C SER A 177 14.70 -69.22 4.16
N GLU A 178 15.50 -70.00 3.44
CA GLU A 178 15.04 -70.92 2.39
C GLU A 178 14.47 -72.21 2.99
N ILE A 179 13.43 -72.79 2.38
CA ILE A 179 13.07 -74.22 2.52
C ILE A 179 12.72 -74.78 1.12
N SER A 180 13.05 -76.06 0.93
CA SER A 180 13.13 -76.77 -0.35
C SER A 180 11.82 -77.35 -0.91
N GLU A 181 11.90 -77.79 -2.17
CA GLU A 181 10.86 -78.53 -2.91
C GLU A 181 10.42 -79.84 -2.21
N MET A 182 9.12 -80.18 -2.34
CA MET A 182 8.59 -81.55 -2.25
C MET A 182 7.42 -81.74 -3.23
N GLN A 183 7.07 -82.99 -3.54
CA GLN A 183 6.29 -83.36 -4.75
C GLN A 183 4.76 -83.38 -4.57
N ASN A 184 4.05 -83.42 -5.70
CA ASN A 184 2.59 -83.35 -5.84
C ASN A 184 1.80 -84.51 -5.19
N ASP A 185 0.53 -84.25 -4.82
CA ASP A 185 -0.60 -85.03 -5.37
C ASP A 185 -1.97 -84.27 -5.31
N ALA A 186 -2.92 -84.73 -6.15
CA ALA A 186 -4.39 -84.63 -6.13
C ALA A 186 -5.16 -83.41 -5.54
N THR A 187 -5.75 -82.63 -6.45
CA THR A 187 -7.14 -82.06 -6.45
C THR A 187 -7.90 -81.72 -5.14
N ASP A 188 -8.30 -80.46 -4.99
CA ASP A 188 -9.72 -80.07 -4.85
C ASP A 188 -9.98 -78.62 -5.37
N GLN A 189 -11.20 -78.09 -5.22
CA GLN A 189 -11.77 -77.00 -6.01
C GLN A 189 -11.67 -75.59 -5.39
N GLY A 190 -11.29 -74.62 -6.23
CA GLY A 190 -12.01 -73.35 -6.39
C GLY A 190 -12.12 -72.36 -5.22
N SER A 191 -11.14 -71.47 -5.09
CA SER A 191 -11.39 -70.08 -4.64
C SER A 191 -10.31 -69.12 -5.15
N THR A 192 -10.63 -68.37 -6.22
CA THR A 192 -9.67 -67.44 -6.83
C THR A 192 -9.70 -66.09 -6.13
N ILE A 193 -8.83 -65.88 -5.14
CA ILE A 193 -8.59 -64.54 -4.58
C ILE A 193 -7.94 -63.68 -5.65
N LYS A 194 -8.67 -62.69 -6.17
CA LYS A 194 -8.10 -61.63 -7.00
C LYS A 194 -7.21 -60.75 -6.13
N VAL A 195 -5.89 -60.83 -6.33
CA VAL A 195 -5.01 -59.70 -6.03
C VAL A 195 -5.25 -58.66 -7.12
N GLU A 196 -5.71 -57.47 -6.76
CA GLU A 196 -5.99 -56.42 -7.73
C GLU A 196 -4.68 -55.85 -8.27
N ALA A 197 -4.30 -56.27 -9.49
CA ALA A 197 -3.20 -55.65 -10.21
C ALA A 197 -3.56 -54.19 -10.50
N LYS A 198 -2.80 -53.26 -9.90
CA LYS A 198 -3.00 -51.80 -10.08
C LYS A 198 -2.84 -51.46 -11.56
N ASN A 199 -3.97 -51.26 -12.23
CA ASN A 199 -4.02 -51.04 -13.68
C ASN A 199 -3.26 -49.76 -14.03
N THR A 200 -2.14 -49.86 -14.75
CA THR A 200 -1.38 -48.69 -15.20
C THR A 200 -2.06 -48.06 -16.42
N THR A 201 -3.19 -47.40 -16.16
CA THR A 201 -4.00 -46.66 -17.12
C THR A 201 -3.09 -45.70 -17.90
N THR A 202 -2.97 -45.90 -19.22
CA THR A 202 -2.00 -45.20 -20.08
C THR A 202 -2.47 -43.76 -20.35
N ILE A 203 -2.12 -42.85 -19.44
CA ILE A 203 -2.54 -41.45 -19.49
C ILE A 203 -2.03 -40.76 -20.77
N SER A 204 -2.96 -40.26 -21.57
CA SER A 204 -2.67 -39.51 -22.81
C SER A 204 -1.88 -38.22 -22.51
N PRO A 205 -0.80 -37.92 -23.24
CA PRO A 205 -0.07 -36.66 -23.10
C PRO A 205 -0.95 -35.41 -23.28
N ALA A 206 -1.99 -35.48 -24.13
CA ALA A 206 -2.95 -34.40 -24.31
C ALA A 206 -3.77 -34.13 -23.04
N LEU A 207 -4.12 -35.17 -22.28
CA LEU A 207 -4.86 -35.08 -21.02
C LEU A 207 -3.97 -34.50 -19.90
N VAL A 208 -2.69 -34.87 -19.87
CA VAL A 208 -1.71 -34.26 -18.96
C VAL A 208 -1.51 -32.77 -19.29
N LYS A 209 -1.44 -32.43 -20.59
CA LYS A 209 -1.36 -31.04 -21.07
C LYS A 209 -2.59 -30.24 -20.62
N GLN A 210 -3.80 -30.73 -20.89
CA GLN A 210 -5.05 -30.09 -20.46
C GLN A 210 -5.07 -29.82 -18.96
N LEU A 211 -4.83 -30.85 -18.13
CA LEU A 211 -4.84 -30.67 -16.67
C LEU A 211 -3.77 -29.66 -16.20
N ARG A 212 -2.60 -29.61 -16.87
CA ARG A 212 -1.57 -28.60 -16.58
C ARG A 212 -2.02 -27.19 -16.99
N GLU A 213 -2.72 -27.03 -18.10
CA GLU A 213 -3.23 -25.73 -18.55
C GLU A 213 -4.40 -25.23 -17.66
N GLU A 214 -5.23 -26.13 -17.14
CA GLU A 214 -6.31 -25.83 -16.20
C GLU A 214 -5.82 -25.51 -14.76
N THR A 215 -4.73 -26.13 -14.29
CA THR A 215 -4.29 -26.03 -12.88
C THR A 215 -2.96 -25.29 -12.67
N GLY A 216 -2.20 -25.06 -13.74
CA GLY A 216 -0.82 -24.55 -13.69
C GLY A 216 0.22 -25.54 -13.12
N ALA A 217 -0.20 -26.70 -12.61
CA ALA A 217 0.65 -27.59 -11.82
C ALA A 217 1.77 -28.27 -12.64
N GLY A 218 2.79 -28.76 -11.93
CA GLY A 218 3.95 -29.43 -12.54
C GLY A 218 3.55 -30.63 -13.40
N MET A 219 4.13 -30.75 -14.61
CA MET A 219 3.77 -31.77 -15.61
C MET A 219 3.77 -33.22 -15.05
N MET A 220 4.76 -33.55 -14.23
CA MET A 220 4.87 -34.87 -13.59
C MET A 220 3.85 -35.09 -12.47
N ASP A 221 3.35 -34.03 -11.84
CA ASP A 221 2.31 -34.14 -10.83
C ASP A 221 0.91 -34.20 -11.46
N CYS A 222 0.66 -33.50 -12.57
CA CYS A 222 -0.52 -33.73 -13.42
C CYS A 222 -0.57 -35.18 -13.92
N LYS A 223 0.56 -35.71 -14.41
CA LYS A 223 0.64 -37.12 -14.87
C LYS A 223 0.39 -38.12 -13.74
N LYS A 224 0.92 -37.87 -12.53
CA LYS A 224 0.67 -38.72 -11.34
C LYS A 224 -0.79 -38.64 -10.89
N ALA A 225 -1.36 -37.44 -10.81
CA ALA A 225 -2.76 -37.25 -10.43
C ALA A 225 -3.70 -38.05 -11.35
N LEU A 226 -3.56 -37.89 -12.67
CA LEU A 226 -4.34 -38.65 -13.65
C LEU A 226 -4.12 -40.17 -13.56
N ALA A 227 -2.90 -40.62 -13.22
CA ALA A 227 -2.60 -42.04 -13.00
C ALA A 227 -3.11 -42.60 -11.65
N GLU A 228 -3.49 -41.73 -10.71
CA GLU A 228 -4.10 -42.07 -9.42
C GLU A 228 -5.62 -41.83 -9.41
N THR A 229 -6.18 -41.24 -10.47
CA THR A 229 -7.63 -40.99 -10.65
C THR A 229 -8.19 -41.58 -11.96
N ASP A 230 -7.48 -42.52 -12.59
CA ASP A 230 -7.87 -43.21 -13.82
C ASP A 230 -8.24 -42.29 -15.01
N GLY A 231 -7.58 -41.13 -15.09
CA GLY A 231 -7.80 -40.12 -16.13
C GLY A 231 -8.98 -39.17 -15.87
N ASP A 232 -9.68 -39.30 -14.74
CA ASP A 232 -10.72 -38.34 -14.35
C ASP A 232 -10.10 -36.98 -13.99
N ILE A 233 -10.36 -35.96 -14.81
CA ILE A 233 -9.88 -34.59 -14.66
C ILE A 233 -10.34 -33.96 -13.34
N VAL A 234 -11.62 -34.09 -12.96
CA VAL A 234 -12.18 -33.43 -11.78
C VAL A 234 -11.61 -34.03 -10.50
N LYS A 235 -11.48 -35.37 -10.45
CA LYS A 235 -10.76 -36.04 -9.37
C LYS A 235 -9.28 -35.69 -9.37
N ALA A 236 -8.63 -35.55 -10.53
CA ALA A 236 -7.22 -35.18 -10.62
C ALA A 236 -6.96 -33.75 -10.13
N GLN A 237 -7.85 -32.79 -10.44
CA GLN A 237 -7.83 -31.45 -9.87
C GLN A 237 -7.97 -31.48 -8.33
N GLU A 238 -8.91 -32.25 -7.79
CA GLU A 238 -9.09 -32.37 -6.33
C GLU A 238 -7.89 -33.04 -5.64
N TYR A 239 -7.30 -34.06 -6.28
CA TYR A 239 -6.07 -34.71 -5.85
C TYR A 239 -4.88 -33.73 -5.85
N LEU A 240 -4.69 -32.97 -6.94
CA LEU A 240 -3.67 -31.94 -7.04
C LEU A 240 -3.84 -30.88 -5.96
N ARG A 241 -5.07 -30.45 -5.67
CA ARG A 241 -5.37 -29.52 -4.57
C ARG A 241 -4.92 -30.08 -3.22
N LYS A 242 -5.37 -31.29 -2.86
CA LYS A 242 -5.02 -31.96 -1.58
C LYS A 242 -3.52 -32.14 -1.42
N LYS A 243 -2.84 -32.63 -2.46
CA LYS A 243 -1.39 -32.79 -2.52
C LYS A 243 -0.65 -31.44 -2.48
N GLY A 244 -1.21 -30.43 -3.11
CA GLY A 244 -0.71 -29.07 -3.16
C GLY A 244 -0.59 -28.45 -1.77
N LEU A 245 -1.66 -28.52 -0.97
CA LEU A 245 -1.67 -28.05 0.43
C LEU A 245 -0.53 -28.71 1.24
N LEU A 246 -0.40 -30.04 1.17
CA LEU A 246 0.69 -30.79 1.82
C LEU A 246 2.09 -30.44 1.28
N SER A 247 2.18 -29.98 0.03
CA SER A 247 3.43 -29.48 -0.56
C SER A 247 3.76 -28.04 -0.16
N ALA A 248 2.77 -27.27 0.30
CA ALA A 248 2.95 -25.90 0.79
C ALA A 248 3.40 -25.90 2.25
N ASP A 249 2.80 -26.74 3.09
CA ASP A 249 3.21 -26.92 4.49
C ASP A 249 4.68 -27.36 4.62
N LYS A 250 5.17 -28.16 3.67
CA LYS A 250 6.60 -28.55 3.56
C LYS A 250 7.55 -27.43 3.12
N LYS A 251 7.04 -26.30 2.64
CA LYS A 251 7.84 -25.10 2.27
C LYS A 251 7.74 -23.99 3.30
N ALA A 252 6.75 -24.00 4.20
CA ALA A 252 6.46 -22.93 5.16
C ALA A 252 7.68 -22.46 5.98
N SER A 253 8.58 -23.39 6.36
CA SER A 253 9.81 -23.10 7.11
C SER A 253 10.92 -22.40 6.31
N ARG A 254 10.81 -22.27 4.98
CA ARG A 254 11.80 -21.59 4.15
C ARG A 254 11.77 -20.07 4.38
N VAL A 255 12.93 -19.45 4.23
CA VAL A 255 13.10 -17.99 4.32
C VAL A 255 12.46 -17.33 3.10
N THR A 256 11.73 -16.24 3.33
CA THR A 256 11.05 -15.45 2.29
C THR A 256 11.49 -14.00 2.45
N ALA A 257 12.65 -13.66 1.89
CA ALA A 257 13.25 -12.32 2.03
C ALA A 257 12.74 -11.33 0.96
N GLU A 258 12.47 -11.83 -0.24
CA GLU A 258 11.91 -11.07 -1.35
C GLU A 258 10.37 -11.05 -1.29
N GLY A 259 9.74 -10.30 -2.17
CA GLY A 259 8.28 -10.12 -2.14
C GLY A 259 7.79 -8.90 -2.90
N ARG A 260 6.54 -8.53 -2.60
CA ARG A 260 5.81 -7.41 -3.20
C ARG A 260 4.97 -6.72 -2.12
N ILE A 261 5.06 -5.39 -2.08
CA ILE A 261 4.02 -4.58 -1.46
C ILE A 261 2.92 -4.34 -2.50
N GLY A 262 1.68 -4.51 -2.09
CA GLY A 262 0.49 -4.18 -2.88
C GLY A 262 -0.43 -3.23 -2.12
N SER A 263 -1.37 -2.65 -2.85
CA SER A 263 -2.38 -1.75 -2.30
C SER A 263 -3.70 -1.88 -3.05
N TYR A 264 -4.80 -1.68 -2.34
CA TYR A 264 -6.13 -1.57 -2.96
C TYR A 264 -6.87 -0.40 -2.31
N VAL A 265 -7.41 0.49 -3.14
CA VAL A 265 -8.22 1.64 -2.70
C VAL A 265 -9.58 1.52 -3.37
N HIS A 266 -10.64 1.55 -2.57
CA HIS A 266 -12.03 1.46 -3.01
C HIS A 266 -12.71 2.82 -2.78
N ASP A 267 -13.10 3.46 -3.88
CA ASP A 267 -13.84 4.71 -3.97
C ASP A 267 -13.28 5.86 -3.10
N GLY A 268 -11.98 5.83 -2.79
CA GLY A 268 -11.27 6.76 -1.90
C GLY A 268 -11.62 6.63 -0.40
N GLY A 269 -12.68 5.88 -0.05
CA GLY A 269 -13.20 5.75 1.31
C GLY A 269 -12.63 4.57 2.11
N ILE A 270 -12.06 3.55 1.44
CA ILE A 270 -11.36 2.43 2.07
C ILE A 270 -10.02 2.24 1.35
N GLY A 271 -8.93 2.14 2.10
CA GLY A 271 -7.59 1.89 1.54
C GLY A 271 -6.83 0.81 2.31
N ILE A 272 -6.07 0.00 1.57
CA ILE A 272 -5.35 -1.18 2.06
C ILE A 272 -3.91 -1.12 1.56
N LEU A 273 -2.97 -1.47 2.44
CA LEU A 273 -1.56 -1.75 2.12
C LEU A 273 -1.22 -3.14 2.64
N ILE A 274 -0.50 -3.96 1.87
CA ILE A 274 -0.19 -5.35 2.23
C ILE A 274 1.22 -5.75 1.78
N GLU A 275 1.98 -6.41 2.66
CA GLU A 275 3.29 -6.99 2.35
C GLU A 275 3.14 -8.51 2.19
N VAL A 276 3.52 -9.05 1.02
CA VAL A 276 3.54 -10.48 0.74
C VAL A 276 4.94 -10.89 0.26
N ASN A 277 5.56 -11.83 0.97
CA ASN A 277 6.93 -12.28 0.75
C ASN A 277 6.98 -13.64 0.05
N CYS A 278 8.04 -13.88 -0.72
CA CYS A 278 8.35 -15.13 -1.43
C CYS A 278 9.85 -15.48 -1.32
N GLU A 279 10.27 -16.63 -1.83
CA GLU A 279 11.70 -17.02 -1.77
C GLU A 279 12.54 -16.18 -2.74
N THR A 280 12.07 -15.96 -3.97
CA THR A 280 12.81 -15.22 -5.02
C THR A 280 12.10 -13.98 -5.55
N ASP A 281 12.91 -13.06 -6.08
CA ASP A 281 12.51 -11.86 -6.81
C ASP A 281 11.98 -12.15 -8.24
N PHE A 282 12.23 -13.36 -8.78
CA PHE A 282 11.59 -13.82 -10.00
C PHE A 282 10.09 -14.06 -9.77
N VAL A 283 9.72 -14.64 -8.62
CA VAL A 283 8.32 -14.86 -8.25
C VAL A 283 7.60 -13.53 -7.98
N SER A 284 8.21 -12.57 -7.27
CA SER A 284 7.54 -11.30 -6.93
C SER A 284 7.17 -10.41 -8.13
N ARG A 285 7.84 -10.63 -9.28
CA ARG A 285 7.57 -9.99 -10.56
C ARG A 285 6.53 -10.74 -11.41
N GLY A 286 6.26 -12.01 -11.10
CA GLY A 286 5.36 -12.88 -11.86
C GLY A 286 3.88 -12.51 -11.75
N GLU A 287 3.12 -12.73 -12.82
CA GLU A 287 1.69 -12.37 -12.91
C GLU A 287 0.81 -13.08 -11.88
N ILE A 288 1.06 -14.38 -11.64
CA ILE A 288 0.34 -15.17 -10.63
C ILE A 288 0.55 -14.59 -9.22
N PHE A 289 1.76 -14.10 -8.92
CA PHE A 289 2.07 -13.50 -7.62
C PHE A 289 1.46 -12.10 -7.48
N LYS A 290 1.52 -11.27 -8.53
CA LYS A 290 0.82 -9.98 -8.58
C LYS A 290 -0.68 -10.16 -8.30
N GLN A 291 -1.35 -11.04 -9.06
CA GLN A 291 -2.78 -11.32 -8.86
C GLN A 291 -3.08 -11.83 -7.45
N LEU A 292 -2.22 -12.67 -6.85
CA LEU A 292 -2.36 -13.09 -5.45
C LEU A 292 -2.33 -11.89 -4.49
N VAL A 293 -1.39 -10.97 -4.66
CA VAL A 293 -1.27 -9.77 -3.81
C VAL A 293 -2.49 -8.86 -3.96
N ASP A 294 -2.93 -8.60 -5.20
CA ASP A 294 -4.08 -7.75 -5.49
C ASP A 294 -5.39 -8.37 -4.95
N ASP A 295 -5.54 -9.69 -5.05
CA ASP A 295 -6.70 -10.44 -4.55
C ASP A 295 -6.73 -10.49 -3.01
N LEU A 296 -5.57 -10.54 -2.35
CA LEU A 296 -5.47 -10.43 -0.89
C LEU A 296 -5.79 -9.01 -0.40
N ALA A 297 -5.34 -7.97 -1.11
CA ALA A 297 -5.69 -6.59 -0.78
C ALA A 297 -7.22 -6.34 -0.91
N MET A 298 -7.83 -6.87 -1.98
CA MET A 298 -9.28 -6.84 -2.21
C MET A 298 -10.06 -7.65 -1.15
N GLN A 299 -9.53 -8.80 -0.72
CA GLN A 299 -10.11 -9.58 0.39
C GLN A 299 -10.13 -8.78 1.71
N VAL A 300 -9.03 -8.11 2.05
CA VAL A 300 -8.97 -7.23 3.25
C VAL A 300 -9.98 -6.08 3.15
N ALA A 301 -10.21 -5.53 1.95
CA ALA A 301 -11.23 -4.50 1.72
C ALA A 301 -12.64 -5.01 2.04
N ALA A 302 -12.98 -6.21 1.54
CA ALA A 302 -14.29 -6.83 1.65
C ALA A 302 -14.61 -7.41 3.05
N CYS A 303 -13.60 -7.62 3.90
CA CYS A 303 -13.76 -8.18 5.24
C CYS A 303 -13.55 -7.12 6.35
N PRO A 304 -14.54 -6.25 6.65
CA PRO A 304 -14.34 -5.09 7.53
C PRO A 304 -14.04 -5.41 9.00
N GLN A 305 -14.24 -6.65 9.44
CA GLN A 305 -13.89 -7.11 10.80
C GLN A 305 -12.46 -7.64 10.92
N VAL A 306 -11.78 -7.89 9.79
CA VAL A 306 -10.42 -8.44 9.77
C VAL A 306 -9.41 -7.39 10.23
N ARG A 307 -8.57 -7.79 11.20
CA ARG A 307 -7.56 -6.95 11.86
C ARG A 307 -6.20 -7.64 12.03
N TYR A 308 -6.18 -8.97 11.93
CA TYR A 308 -5.01 -9.82 12.15
C TYR A 308 -4.84 -10.79 10.97
N LEU A 309 -3.66 -11.38 10.81
CA LEU A 309 -3.42 -12.38 9.76
C LEU A 309 -4.00 -13.73 10.16
N ALA A 310 -3.60 -14.23 11.32
CA ALA A 310 -4.02 -15.48 11.92
C ALA A 310 -4.66 -15.25 13.31
N THR A 311 -5.33 -16.29 13.81
CA THR A 311 -5.96 -16.27 15.15
C THR A 311 -4.95 -16.25 16.30
N VAL A 312 -3.67 -16.53 16.03
CA VAL A 312 -2.57 -16.49 17.01
C VAL A 312 -1.96 -15.09 17.17
N ASP A 313 -2.20 -14.18 16.22
CA ASP A 313 -1.66 -12.81 16.27
C ASP A 313 -2.59 -11.86 17.07
N VAL A 314 -3.72 -12.36 17.57
CA VAL A 314 -4.70 -11.58 18.33
C VAL A 314 -4.22 -11.44 19.79
N PRO A 315 -3.97 -10.21 20.30
CA PRO A 315 -3.45 -10.02 21.65
C PRO A 315 -4.32 -10.65 22.74
N GLU A 316 -3.70 -11.30 23.72
CA GLU A 316 -4.40 -11.99 24.83
C GLU A 316 -5.35 -11.08 25.61
N GLU A 317 -5.06 -9.78 25.68
CA GLU A 317 -5.97 -8.76 26.21
C GLU A 317 -7.33 -8.74 25.50
N ILE A 318 -7.33 -8.80 24.16
CA ILE A 318 -8.55 -8.75 23.36
C ILE A 318 -9.28 -10.08 23.47
N VAL A 319 -8.56 -11.21 23.44
CA VAL A 319 -9.11 -12.54 23.71
C VAL A 319 -9.81 -12.57 25.09
N SER A 320 -9.20 -11.95 26.10
CA SER A 320 -9.72 -11.90 27.47
C SER A 320 -10.92 -10.96 27.62
N LYS A 321 -10.87 -9.76 27.03
CA LYS A 321 -12.00 -8.79 27.04
C LYS A 321 -13.22 -9.37 26.32
N GLU A 322 -13.03 -9.99 25.17
CA GLU A 322 -14.11 -10.65 24.42
C GLU A 322 -14.66 -11.89 25.16
N LYS A 323 -13.79 -12.64 25.83
CA LYS A 323 -14.20 -13.75 26.72
C LYS A 323 -15.05 -13.28 27.89
N GLU A 324 -14.70 -12.16 28.52
CA GLU A 324 -15.50 -11.57 29.60
C GLU A 324 -16.86 -11.08 29.10
N ILE A 325 -16.89 -10.30 28.01
CA ILE A 325 -18.14 -9.84 27.36
C ILE A 325 -19.05 -11.03 27.05
N GLU A 326 -18.51 -12.11 26.48
CA GLU A 326 -19.30 -13.28 26.12
C GLU A 326 -19.72 -14.11 27.35
N MET A 327 -18.95 -14.13 28.45
CA MET A 327 -19.37 -14.75 29.72
C MET A 327 -20.49 -14.00 30.43
N GLN A 328 -20.58 -12.67 30.25
CA GLN A 328 -21.57 -11.81 30.90
C GLN A 328 -22.95 -11.81 30.21
N LYS A 329 -23.10 -12.37 29.00
CA LYS A 329 -24.38 -12.36 28.28
C LYS A 329 -25.49 -13.16 28.97
N GLU A 330 -26.68 -12.57 29.01
CA GLU A 330 -27.86 -13.10 29.69
C GLU A 330 -28.26 -14.50 29.20
N ASP A 331 -28.06 -14.80 27.91
CA ASP A 331 -28.36 -16.10 27.30
C ASP A 331 -27.51 -17.25 27.88
N LEU A 332 -26.42 -16.94 28.59
CA LEU A 332 -25.50 -17.89 29.20
C LEU A 332 -25.60 -17.96 30.74
N LEU A 333 -26.26 -16.99 31.39
CA LEU A 333 -26.47 -16.99 32.85
C LEU A 333 -27.33 -18.16 33.34
N SER A 334 -28.22 -18.67 32.49
CA SER A 334 -29.13 -19.79 32.79
C SER A 334 -28.51 -21.19 32.68
N LYS A 335 -27.23 -21.30 32.32
CA LYS A 335 -26.57 -22.58 31.98
C LYS A 335 -25.49 -22.94 33.02
N PRO A 336 -25.30 -24.23 33.35
CA PRO A 336 -24.22 -24.67 34.24
C PRO A 336 -22.85 -24.19 33.76
N GLU A 337 -21.98 -23.79 34.69
CA GLU A 337 -20.73 -23.09 34.39
C GLU A 337 -19.81 -23.82 33.41
N GLN A 338 -19.66 -25.14 33.54
CA GLN A 338 -18.86 -25.96 32.60
C GLN A 338 -19.45 -26.00 31.17
N ILE A 339 -20.77 -25.82 31.03
CA ILE A 339 -21.45 -25.73 29.73
C ILE A 339 -21.33 -24.30 29.19
N ARG A 340 -21.51 -23.28 30.03
CA ARG A 340 -21.25 -21.87 29.70
C ARG A 340 -19.84 -21.68 29.15
N ALA A 341 -18.82 -22.18 29.85
CA ALA A 341 -17.41 -22.07 29.45
C ALA A 341 -17.15 -22.64 28.04
N LYS A 342 -17.67 -23.84 27.73
CA LYS A 342 -17.52 -24.47 26.41
C LYS A 342 -18.27 -23.76 25.29
N ILE A 343 -19.44 -23.16 25.58
CA ILE A 343 -20.15 -22.34 24.59
C ILE A 343 -19.38 -21.05 24.32
N VAL A 344 -18.88 -20.40 25.37
CA VAL A 344 -18.04 -19.20 25.26
C VAL A 344 -16.76 -19.47 24.47
N GLU A 345 -16.06 -20.57 24.76
CA GLU A 345 -14.87 -21.03 24.01
C GLU A 345 -15.15 -21.16 22.51
N GLY A 346 -16.26 -21.81 22.13
CA GLY A 346 -16.68 -21.91 20.73
C GLY A 346 -17.06 -20.57 20.09
N ARG A 347 -17.69 -19.65 20.84
CA ARG A 347 -18.00 -18.29 20.35
C ARG A 347 -16.76 -17.43 20.16
N ILE A 348 -15.81 -17.47 21.11
CA ILE A 348 -14.51 -16.79 21.00
C ILE A 348 -13.78 -17.32 19.77
N LYS A 349 -13.68 -18.65 19.59
CA LYS A 349 -13.01 -19.25 18.42
C LYS A 349 -13.56 -18.70 17.10
N LYS A 350 -14.89 -18.65 16.95
CA LYS A 350 -15.55 -18.06 15.76
C LYS A 350 -15.25 -16.57 15.60
N ARG A 351 -15.18 -15.80 16.69
CA ARG A 351 -14.90 -14.36 16.67
C ARG A 351 -13.43 -14.05 16.37
N LEU A 352 -12.50 -14.90 16.81
CA LEU A 352 -11.09 -14.83 16.41
C LEU A 352 -10.93 -15.18 14.93
N GLU A 353 -11.65 -16.20 14.45
CA GLU A 353 -11.73 -16.52 13.01
C GLU A 353 -12.28 -15.34 12.20
N GLU A 354 -13.31 -14.63 12.69
CA GLU A 354 -13.86 -13.40 12.07
C GLU A 354 -12.86 -12.23 12.03
N PHE A 355 -11.88 -12.17 12.95
CA PHE A 355 -10.83 -11.14 12.97
C PHE A 355 -9.57 -11.50 12.14
N ALA A 356 -9.41 -12.77 11.73
CA ALA A 356 -8.22 -13.28 11.07
C ALA A 356 -8.40 -13.41 9.55
N LEU A 357 -7.53 -12.77 8.76
CA LEU A 357 -7.56 -12.80 7.29
C LEU A 357 -7.48 -14.21 6.72
N LEU A 358 -6.58 -15.03 7.26
CA LEU A 358 -6.27 -16.37 6.73
C LEU A 358 -7.40 -17.38 6.92
N GLU A 359 -8.32 -17.14 7.86
CA GLU A 359 -9.50 -17.96 8.14
C GLU A 359 -10.75 -17.52 7.37
N GLN A 360 -10.73 -16.38 6.67
CA GLN A 360 -11.87 -15.92 5.88
C GLN A 360 -12.17 -16.85 4.69
N PRO A 361 -13.45 -16.98 4.28
CA PRO A 361 -13.78 -17.49 2.95
C PRO A 361 -13.29 -16.53 1.86
N TYR A 362 -12.74 -17.06 0.78
CA TYR A 362 -12.17 -16.26 -0.30
C TYR A 362 -13.26 -15.65 -1.18
N ILE A 363 -13.25 -14.32 -1.38
CA ILE A 363 -14.34 -13.58 -2.04
C ILE A 363 -14.69 -14.04 -3.46
N LYS A 364 -13.75 -14.61 -4.21
CA LYS A 364 -14.01 -15.15 -5.57
C LYS A 364 -14.45 -16.63 -5.57
N ASN A 365 -14.31 -17.34 -4.44
CA ASN A 365 -14.68 -18.75 -4.31
C ASN A 365 -14.87 -19.11 -2.81
N ASP A 366 -16.10 -18.93 -2.32
CA ASP A 366 -16.53 -19.13 -0.94
C ASP A 366 -16.22 -20.53 -0.35
N LYS A 367 -16.05 -21.54 -1.21
CA LYS A 367 -15.69 -22.92 -0.85
C LYS A 367 -14.22 -23.08 -0.44
N VAL A 368 -13.41 -22.03 -0.55
CA VAL A 368 -11.97 -22.05 -0.24
C VAL A 368 -11.67 -20.94 0.76
N VAL A 369 -10.98 -21.27 1.86
CA VAL A 369 -10.47 -20.26 2.81
C VAL A 369 -9.17 -19.63 2.31
N VAL A 370 -8.91 -18.37 2.69
CA VAL A 370 -7.75 -17.59 2.19
C VAL A 370 -6.42 -18.33 2.37
N LYS A 371 -6.19 -18.99 3.51
CA LYS A 371 -5.00 -19.83 3.72
C LYS A 371 -4.85 -20.99 2.73
N ASP A 372 -5.96 -21.64 2.35
CA ASP A 372 -5.94 -22.72 1.35
C ASP A 372 -5.70 -22.16 -0.05
N MET A 373 -6.19 -20.95 -0.35
CA MET A 373 -5.91 -20.24 -1.61
C MET A 373 -4.42 -19.89 -1.73
N VAL A 374 -3.82 -19.29 -0.71
CA VAL A 374 -2.36 -19.03 -0.66
C VAL A 374 -1.55 -20.32 -0.81
N LYS A 375 -1.93 -21.41 -0.10
CA LYS A 375 -1.28 -22.72 -0.24
C LYS A 375 -1.43 -23.36 -1.63
N GLN A 376 -2.53 -23.11 -2.34
CA GLN A 376 -2.69 -23.53 -3.73
C GLN A 376 -1.71 -22.78 -4.64
N THR A 377 -1.54 -21.47 -4.46
CA THR A 377 -0.53 -20.69 -5.21
C THR A 377 0.90 -21.14 -4.92
N ILE A 378 1.24 -21.48 -3.67
CA ILE A 378 2.52 -22.12 -3.27
C ILE A 378 2.74 -23.49 -3.94
N ALA A 379 1.67 -24.22 -4.25
CA ALA A 379 1.75 -25.51 -4.94
C ALA A 379 2.01 -25.32 -6.45
N THR A 380 1.38 -24.31 -7.06
CA THR A 380 1.54 -23.98 -8.48
C THR A 380 2.89 -23.32 -8.79
N ILE A 381 3.33 -22.37 -7.95
CA ILE A 381 4.61 -21.66 -8.14
C ILE A 381 5.80 -22.51 -7.69
N GLY A 382 5.67 -23.29 -6.62
CA GLY A 382 6.74 -24.15 -6.11
C GLY A 382 7.68 -23.49 -5.09
N GLU A 383 7.48 -22.21 -4.79
CA GLU A 383 8.15 -21.46 -3.71
C GLU A 383 7.20 -21.20 -2.52
N ASN A 384 7.78 -21.01 -1.33
CA ASN A 384 7.09 -20.53 -0.14
C ASN A 384 6.58 -19.10 -0.34
N ILE A 385 5.38 -18.82 0.17
CA ILE A 385 4.75 -17.50 0.13
C ILE A 385 4.16 -17.21 1.50
N LYS A 386 4.37 -16.00 2.02
CA LYS A 386 3.83 -15.55 3.31
C LYS A 386 3.21 -14.18 3.16
N VAL A 387 1.98 -14.02 3.62
CA VAL A 387 1.43 -12.69 3.91
C VAL A 387 2.04 -12.29 5.25
N LYS A 388 2.76 -11.16 5.30
CA LYS A 388 3.57 -10.77 6.47
C LYS A 388 2.92 -9.68 7.31
N ARG A 389 2.26 -8.70 6.69
CA ARG A 389 1.47 -7.65 7.35
C ARG A 389 0.49 -7.00 6.39
N PHE A 390 -0.59 -6.44 6.91
CA PHE A 390 -1.48 -5.52 6.19
C PHE A 390 -1.97 -4.41 7.11
N VAL A 391 -2.31 -3.27 6.53
CA VAL A 391 -3.08 -2.20 7.19
C VAL A 391 -4.29 -1.86 6.33
N ARG A 392 -5.41 -1.57 6.99
CA ARG A 392 -6.68 -1.15 6.39
C ARG A 392 -7.11 0.16 7.05
N TYR A 393 -7.30 1.21 6.26
CA TYR A 393 -7.88 2.48 6.69
C TYR A 393 -9.31 2.60 6.16
N ASN A 394 -10.20 3.15 6.99
CA ASN A 394 -11.50 3.67 6.56
C ASN A 394 -11.50 5.19 6.75
N LEU A 395 -12.01 5.93 5.78
CA LEU A 395 -12.04 7.39 5.81
C LEU A 395 -12.92 7.88 6.98
N GLY A 396 -12.41 8.80 7.79
CA GLY A 396 -13.13 9.39 8.92
C GLY A 396 -13.33 8.43 10.13
N GLU A 397 -12.74 7.23 10.10
CA GLU A 397 -12.84 6.21 11.15
C GLU A 397 -12.50 6.74 12.55
N GLY A 398 -13.47 6.78 13.46
CA GLY A 398 -13.27 7.30 14.82
C GLY A 398 -13.27 8.84 14.93
N LEU A 399 -13.63 9.57 13.87
CA LEU A 399 -14.01 10.97 13.97
C LEU A 399 -15.50 11.07 14.30
N GLU A 400 -15.82 11.45 15.53
CA GLU A 400 -17.21 11.79 15.88
C GLU A 400 -17.63 13.06 15.13
N LYS A 401 -18.50 12.90 14.13
CA LYS A 401 -19.21 14.01 13.49
C LYS A 401 -20.09 14.69 14.55
N LYS A 402 -19.58 15.79 15.12
CA LYS A 402 -20.34 16.67 16.01
C LYS A 402 -21.57 17.17 15.26
N SER A 403 -22.72 16.56 15.53
CA SER A 403 -24.02 17.01 15.05
C SER A 403 -24.36 18.32 15.77
N GLN A 404 -23.90 19.42 15.18
CA GLN A 404 -24.28 20.76 15.62
C GLN A 404 -25.59 21.14 14.92
N ASP A 405 -26.52 21.69 15.69
CA ASP A 405 -27.73 22.27 15.13
C ASP A 405 -27.34 23.51 14.30
N PHE A 406 -27.30 23.33 12.98
CA PHE A 406 -26.98 24.40 12.03
C PHE A 406 -27.90 25.62 12.18
N ALA A 407 -29.14 25.45 12.65
CA ALA A 407 -30.03 26.58 12.91
C ALA A 407 -29.53 27.43 14.09
N ALA A 408 -28.99 26.81 15.13
CA ALA A 408 -28.43 27.49 16.28
C ALA A 408 -27.13 28.25 15.93
N GLU A 409 -26.23 27.66 15.13
CA GLU A 409 -24.99 28.34 14.72
C GLU A 409 -25.28 29.49 13.73
N VAL A 410 -26.17 29.30 12.76
CA VAL A 410 -26.59 30.39 11.84
C VAL A 410 -27.31 31.51 12.60
N ALA A 411 -28.13 31.18 13.61
CA ALA A 411 -28.73 32.19 14.50
C ALA A 411 -27.66 32.97 15.29
N ALA A 412 -26.63 32.30 15.82
CA ALA A 412 -25.54 32.96 16.54
C ALA A 412 -24.71 33.89 15.62
N GLN A 413 -24.32 33.42 14.43
CA GLN A 413 -23.54 34.22 13.48
C GLN A 413 -24.33 35.42 12.90
N THR A 414 -25.65 35.29 12.75
CA THR A 414 -26.51 36.43 12.31
C THR A 414 -26.79 37.41 13.45
N ALA A 415 -27.04 36.95 14.68
CA ALA A 415 -27.20 37.80 15.85
C ALA A 415 -25.93 38.62 16.18
N ALA A 416 -24.75 38.03 16.02
CA ALA A 416 -23.47 38.68 16.31
C ALA A 416 -23.12 39.86 15.39
N LYS A 417 -23.90 40.12 14.33
CA LYS A 417 -23.61 41.15 13.30
C LYS A 417 -24.49 42.41 13.41
N ALA A 418 -25.23 42.58 14.50
CA ALA A 418 -26.32 43.55 14.62
C ALA A 418 -25.99 44.86 15.39
N SER A 419 -24.90 45.58 15.05
CA SER A 419 -24.77 47.03 15.32
C SER A 419 -23.57 47.70 14.63
N PRO A 420 -23.80 48.72 13.76
CA PRO A 420 -22.77 49.65 13.31
C PRO A 420 -22.84 50.97 14.10
N SER A 421 -22.13 51.06 15.23
CA SER A 421 -21.88 52.34 15.90
C SER A 421 -20.58 52.96 15.38
N VAL A 422 -20.67 54.15 14.77
CA VAL A 422 -19.52 54.87 14.20
C VAL A 422 -19.16 56.08 15.07
N PRO A 423 -18.04 56.03 15.79
CA PRO A 423 -17.20 57.20 16.02
C PRO A 423 -16.36 57.45 14.76
N LYS A 424 -16.38 58.67 14.22
CA LYS A 424 -15.31 59.11 13.31
C LYS A 424 -14.13 59.55 14.17
N ASP A 425 -12.95 59.05 13.87
CA ASP A 425 -11.72 59.79 14.18
C ASP A 425 -10.77 59.74 12.97
N ASN A 426 -9.97 60.80 12.80
CA ASN A 426 -9.21 61.06 11.58
C ASN A 426 -7.69 60.96 11.83
N SER A 427 -7.14 59.75 11.69
CA SER A 427 -5.70 59.55 11.49
C SER A 427 -5.43 59.21 10.03
N ALA A 428 -5.05 60.22 9.23
CA ALA A 428 -4.72 60.03 7.82
C ALA A 428 -3.28 59.51 7.67
N GLU A 429 -3.13 58.24 7.30
CA GLU A 429 -1.85 57.66 6.88
C GLU A 429 -1.94 57.26 5.39
N ALA A 430 -0.84 57.42 4.66
CA ALA A 430 -0.89 57.64 3.21
C ALA A 430 -1.18 56.36 2.41
N LYS A 431 -2.41 56.24 1.92
CA LYS A 431 -2.81 55.20 0.97
C LYS A 431 -2.15 55.41 -0.40
N PRO A 432 -1.46 54.41 -0.99
CA PRO A 432 -0.97 54.47 -2.37
C PRO A 432 -2.10 54.77 -3.37
N PRO A 433 -1.80 55.37 -4.54
CA PRO A 433 -2.81 55.71 -5.53
C PRO A 433 -3.53 54.45 -6.04
N ALA A 434 -4.83 54.56 -6.26
CA ALA A 434 -5.68 53.44 -6.67
C ALA A 434 -5.38 53.02 -8.12
N THR A 435 -4.41 52.13 -8.31
CA THR A 435 -4.20 51.42 -9.57
C THR A 435 -5.45 50.65 -9.95
N ALA A 436 -5.99 50.93 -11.14
CA ALA A 436 -7.19 50.28 -11.66
C ALA A 436 -6.87 48.84 -12.10
N VAL A 437 -6.91 47.91 -11.14
CA VAL A 437 -6.67 46.48 -11.39
C VAL A 437 -7.61 45.96 -12.47
N SER A 438 -7.05 45.51 -13.59
CA SER A 438 -7.84 45.02 -14.73
C SER A 438 -8.49 43.68 -14.40
N ALA A 439 -9.69 43.42 -14.93
CA ALA A 439 -10.39 42.15 -14.74
C ALA A 439 -9.58 40.96 -15.32
N ALA A 440 -8.77 41.20 -16.36
CA ALA A 440 -7.85 40.22 -16.92
C ALA A 440 -6.74 39.83 -15.93
N LEU A 441 -6.10 40.80 -15.25
CA LEU A 441 -5.08 40.51 -14.23
C LEU A 441 -5.67 39.76 -13.03
N VAL A 442 -6.89 40.09 -12.58
CA VAL A 442 -7.56 39.32 -11.51
C VAL A 442 -7.88 37.90 -11.97
N LYS A 443 -8.32 37.72 -13.22
CA LYS A 443 -8.57 36.40 -13.80
C LYS A 443 -7.29 35.58 -13.89
N GLN A 444 -6.23 36.12 -14.48
CA GLN A 444 -4.92 35.47 -14.60
C GLN A 444 -4.37 35.05 -13.23
N LEU A 445 -4.31 35.97 -12.26
CA LEU A 445 -3.81 35.64 -10.92
C LEU A 445 -4.67 34.57 -10.23
N ARG A 446 -5.98 34.54 -10.48
CA ARG A 446 -6.87 33.48 -9.98
C ARG A 446 -6.61 32.13 -10.69
N GLU A 447 -6.30 32.12 -11.97
CA GLU A 447 -5.99 30.89 -12.71
C GLU A 447 -4.63 30.32 -12.27
N GLU A 448 -3.62 31.18 -12.08
CA GLU A 448 -2.30 30.82 -11.54
C GLU A 448 -2.38 30.30 -10.09
N THR A 449 -3.01 31.06 -9.17
CA THR A 449 -2.98 30.75 -7.73
C THR A 449 -4.15 29.91 -7.22
N GLY A 450 -5.23 29.78 -8.00
CA GLY A 450 -6.51 29.22 -7.56
C GLY A 450 -7.31 30.09 -6.58
N ALA A 451 -6.73 31.18 -6.04
CA ALA A 451 -7.31 31.92 -4.92
C ALA A 451 -8.63 32.66 -5.27
N GLY A 452 -9.42 32.94 -4.24
CA GLY A 452 -10.73 33.60 -4.39
C GLY A 452 -10.64 34.94 -5.14
N MET A 453 -11.58 35.18 -6.07
CA MET A 453 -11.58 36.33 -6.98
C MET A 453 -11.42 37.70 -6.26
N MET A 454 -12.04 37.84 -5.09
CA MET A 454 -11.92 39.04 -4.25
C MET A 454 -10.56 39.20 -3.59
N ASP A 455 -9.87 38.11 -3.25
CA ASP A 455 -8.54 38.18 -2.64
C ASP A 455 -7.45 38.34 -3.68
N CYS A 456 -7.59 37.76 -4.88
CA CYS A 456 -6.78 38.11 -6.06
C CYS A 456 -6.89 39.61 -6.39
N LYS A 457 -8.11 40.17 -6.37
CA LYS A 457 -8.32 41.62 -6.59
C LYS A 457 -7.68 42.47 -5.48
N LYS A 458 -7.79 42.07 -4.20
CA LYS A 458 -7.14 42.78 -3.08
C LYS A 458 -5.62 42.73 -3.18
N ALA A 459 -5.05 41.55 -3.44
CA ALA A 459 -3.60 41.37 -3.61
C ALA A 459 -3.06 42.32 -4.68
N LEU A 460 -3.64 42.30 -5.88
CA LEU A 460 -3.26 43.22 -6.96
C LEU A 460 -3.51 44.71 -6.63
N THR A 461 -4.46 45.03 -5.74
CA THR A 461 -4.67 46.41 -5.28
C THR A 461 -3.58 46.83 -4.28
N GLU A 462 -3.16 45.93 -3.41
CA GLU A 462 -2.14 46.15 -2.37
C GLU A 462 -0.71 46.07 -2.92
N THR A 463 -0.48 45.39 -4.05
CA THR A 463 0.82 45.29 -4.74
C THR A 463 0.94 46.18 -5.99
N GLY A 464 -0.04 47.04 -6.26
CA GLY A 464 0.00 48.00 -7.39
C GLY A 464 -0.16 47.37 -8.78
N GLY A 465 -0.69 46.15 -8.87
CA GLY A 465 -0.87 45.38 -10.11
C GLY A 465 0.28 44.42 -10.44
N ASP A 466 1.32 44.36 -9.61
CA ASP A 466 2.43 43.42 -9.75
C ASP A 466 1.97 41.99 -9.41
N LEU A 467 2.00 41.10 -10.41
CA LEU A 467 1.59 39.69 -10.31
C LEU A 467 2.47 38.89 -9.33
N VAL A 468 3.79 39.00 -9.42
CA VAL A 468 4.72 38.20 -8.59
C VAL A 468 4.59 38.60 -7.12
N LYS A 469 4.51 39.90 -6.83
CA LYS A 469 4.22 40.38 -5.48
C LYS A 469 2.80 39.97 -5.03
N ALA A 470 1.81 39.96 -5.94
CA ALA A 470 0.45 39.55 -5.59
C ALA A 470 0.36 38.05 -5.26
N GLN A 471 1.09 37.20 -5.98
CA GLN A 471 1.27 35.77 -5.65
C GLN A 471 1.91 35.60 -4.26
N GLU A 472 3.01 36.32 -3.97
CA GLU A 472 3.68 36.23 -2.66
C GLU A 472 2.80 36.75 -1.51
N TYR A 473 2.06 37.84 -1.74
CA TYR A 473 1.06 38.36 -0.81
C TYR A 473 -0.07 37.33 -0.56
N LEU A 474 -0.61 36.72 -1.62
CA LEU A 474 -1.63 35.67 -1.52
C LEU A 474 -1.12 34.46 -0.75
N ARG A 475 0.15 34.06 -0.94
CA ARG A 475 0.78 32.98 -0.17
C ARG A 475 0.81 33.30 1.32
N LYS A 476 1.41 34.44 1.70
CA LYS A 476 1.53 34.89 3.11
C LYS A 476 0.17 35.02 3.80
N LYS A 477 -0.80 35.66 3.13
CA LYS A 477 -2.18 35.81 3.61
C LYS A 477 -2.93 34.47 3.64
N GLY A 478 -2.64 33.60 2.69
CA GLY A 478 -3.19 32.25 2.55
C GLY A 478 -2.89 31.38 3.77
N LEU A 479 -1.61 31.31 4.18
CA LEU A 479 -1.17 30.64 5.41
C LEU A 479 -1.99 31.14 6.63
N SER A 480 -2.04 32.47 6.83
CA SER A 480 -2.82 33.10 7.91
C SER A 480 -4.35 32.90 7.81
N SER A 481 -4.84 32.46 6.65
CA SER A 481 -6.24 32.06 6.45
C SER A 481 -6.46 30.57 6.71
N ALA A 482 -5.44 29.74 6.50
CA ALA A 482 -5.46 28.31 6.74
C ALA A 482 -5.43 27.99 8.23
N ASP A 483 -4.57 28.67 8.99
CA ASP A 483 -4.50 28.55 10.45
C ASP A 483 -5.87 28.82 11.13
N LYS A 484 -6.68 29.70 10.54
CA LYS A 484 -8.05 30.04 11.01
C LYS A 484 -9.12 29.03 10.61
N LYS A 485 -8.83 28.08 9.72
CA LYS A 485 -9.70 26.94 9.37
C LYS A 485 -9.30 25.65 10.10
N SER A 486 -8.07 25.55 10.59
CA SER A 486 -7.50 24.36 11.24
C SER A 486 -8.38 23.70 12.31
N SER A 487 -9.16 24.47 13.06
CA SER A 487 -10.05 24.02 14.13
C SER A 487 -11.41 23.47 13.66
N ARG A 488 -11.72 23.57 12.36
CA ARG A 488 -12.95 23.02 11.77
C ARG A 488 -12.84 21.52 11.59
N LEU A 489 -13.95 20.80 11.77
CA LEU A 489 -13.97 19.35 11.58
C LEU A 489 -13.79 19.00 10.10
N ALA A 490 -12.63 18.43 9.77
CA ALA A 490 -12.39 17.73 8.52
C ALA A 490 -12.65 16.22 8.74
N ALA A 491 -13.65 15.66 8.07
CA ALA A 491 -14.08 14.28 8.26
C ALA A 491 -14.37 13.52 6.95
N GLU A 492 -14.65 14.24 5.85
CA GLU A 492 -14.52 13.70 4.50
C GLU A 492 -13.04 13.73 4.08
N GLY A 493 -12.72 13.38 2.82
CA GLY A 493 -11.34 13.36 2.35
C GLY A 493 -11.08 12.33 1.26
N LEU A 494 -9.83 11.88 1.22
CA LEU A 494 -9.34 10.83 0.33
C LEU A 494 -8.30 9.98 1.07
N ILE A 495 -8.39 8.66 0.90
CA ILE A 495 -7.27 7.75 1.12
C ILE A 495 -6.60 7.48 -0.23
N SER A 496 -5.28 7.69 -0.32
CA SER A 496 -4.48 7.29 -1.49
C SER A 496 -3.36 6.34 -1.09
N ALA A 497 -2.82 5.63 -2.08
CA ALA A 497 -1.70 4.71 -1.92
C ALA A 497 -0.67 4.91 -3.04
N TYR A 498 0.61 4.98 -2.67
CA TYR A 498 1.72 5.11 -3.61
C TYR A 498 2.73 3.98 -3.37
N ILE A 499 3.13 3.28 -4.44
CA ILE A 499 4.07 2.15 -4.39
C ILE A 499 5.24 2.44 -5.33
N HIS A 500 6.46 2.36 -4.79
CA HIS A 500 7.71 2.53 -5.51
C HIS A 500 8.45 1.19 -5.64
N ASP A 501 8.83 0.84 -6.87
CA ASP A 501 9.55 -0.39 -7.26
C ASP A 501 8.94 -1.71 -6.73
N SER A 502 7.68 -1.73 -6.29
CA SER A 502 7.07 -2.85 -5.53
C SER A 502 7.73 -3.15 -4.16
N ARG A 503 8.80 -2.42 -3.78
CA ARG A 503 9.59 -2.63 -2.56
C ARG A 503 9.29 -1.64 -1.43
N ILE A 504 8.71 -0.49 -1.74
CA ILE A 504 8.28 0.50 -0.75
C ILE A 504 6.86 0.92 -1.08
N GLY A 505 5.99 1.05 -0.06
CA GLY A 505 4.64 1.56 -0.25
C GLY A 505 4.19 2.46 0.89
N CYS A 506 3.36 3.44 0.58
CA CYS A 506 2.65 4.30 1.52
C CYS A 506 1.14 4.19 1.31
N LEU A 507 0.39 4.25 2.40
CA LEU A 507 -1.05 4.48 2.43
C LEU A 507 -1.32 5.68 3.34
N ILE A 508 -2.03 6.70 2.84
CA ILE A 508 -2.23 7.98 3.53
C ILE A 508 -3.70 8.40 3.53
N GLU A 509 -4.20 8.86 4.67
CA GLU A 509 -5.51 9.50 4.82
C GLU A 509 -5.32 11.01 4.98
N VAL A 510 -5.92 11.79 4.06
CA VAL A 510 -5.97 13.26 4.12
C VAL A 510 -7.43 13.67 4.11
N ASN A 511 -7.84 14.46 5.12
CA ASN A 511 -9.22 14.85 5.33
C ASN A 511 -9.49 16.31 4.93
N CYS A 512 -10.73 16.60 4.55
CA CYS A 512 -11.25 17.94 4.26
C CYS A 512 -12.65 18.15 4.88
N GLU A 513 -13.19 19.38 4.82
CA GLU A 513 -14.53 19.68 5.36
C GLU A 513 -15.64 19.01 4.52
N THR A 514 -15.53 19.02 3.19
CA THR A 514 -16.54 18.44 2.28
C THR A 514 -16.00 17.39 1.31
N ASP A 515 -16.90 16.50 0.87
CA ASP A 515 -16.68 15.52 -0.19
C ASP A 515 -16.39 16.18 -1.56
N PHE A 516 -16.99 17.35 -1.81
CA PHE A 516 -16.68 18.17 -3.00
C PHE A 516 -15.19 18.55 -3.11
N VAL A 517 -14.53 18.84 -1.97
CA VAL A 517 -13.08 19.04 -1.94
C VAL A 517 -12.32 17.72 -2.06
N GLY A 518 -12.79 16.65 -1.42
CA GLY A 518 -12.18 15.30 -1.55
C GLY A 518 -12.11 14.79 -3.00
N GLN A 519 -13.08 15.18 -3.83
CA GLN A 519 -13.11 14.83 -5.25
C GLN A 519 -12.32 15.79 -6.16
N ASN A 520 -11.80 16.92 -5.65
CA ASN A 520 -11.13 17.95 -6.44
C ASN A 520 -9.75 17.49 -6.95
N GLU A 521 -9.39 17.88 -8.18
CA GLU A 521 -8.11 17.51 -8.81
C GLU A 521 -6.90 18.06 -8.03
N LYS A 522 -6.94 19.30 -7.55
CA LYS A 522 -5.85 19.89 -6.74
C LYS A 522 -5.77 19.29 -5.33
N PHE A 523 -6.85 18.66 -4.85
CA PHE A 523 -6.83 17.91 -3.60
C PHE A 523 -6.18 16.54 -3.82
N LYS A 524 -6.59 15.82 -4.86
CA LYS A 524 -5.97 14.54 -5.27
C LYS A 524 -4.47 14.67 -5.51
N GLU A 525 -4.05 15.67 -6.29
CA GLU A 525 -2.63 15.98 -6.53
C GLU A 525 -1.85 16.18 -5.21
N LEU A 526 -2.42 16.91 -4.24
CA LEU A 526 -1.82 17.06 -2.92
C LEU A 526 -1.71 15.72 -2.17
N VAL A 527 -2.75 14.87 -2.18
CA VAL A 527 -2.71 13.58 -1.47
C VAL A 527 -1.69 12.63 -2.09
N ASP A 528 -1.61 12.56 -3.41
CA ASP A 528 -0.66 11.70 -4.12
C ASP A 528 0.79 12.20 -3.94
N ASP A 529 1.00 13.51 -3.95
CA ASP A 529 2.31 14.13 -3.65
C ASP A 529 2.75 13.88 -2.21
N LEU A 530 1.83 13.91 -1.25
CA LEU A 530 2.12 13.55 0.15
C LEU A 530 2.42 12.04 0.30
N ALA A 531 1.75 11.17 -0.45
CA ALA A 531 2.04 9.74 -0.47
C ALA A 531 3.45 9.47 -1.04
N MET A 532 3.85 10.20 -2.08
CA MET A 532 5.19 10.14 -2.66
C MET A 532 6.26 10.72 -1.72
N GLN A 533 5.96 11.84 -1.03
CA GLN A 533 6.83 12.43 0.01
C GLN A 533 7.14 11.42 1.13
N VAL A 534 6.13 10.73 1.66
CA VAL A 534 6.33 9.71 2.72
C VAL A 534 7.23 8.57 2.22
N VAL A 535 7.04 8.09 0.98
CA VAL A 535 7.92 7.03 0.43
C VAL A 535 9.35 7.51 0.24
N ALA A 536 9.56 8.78 -0.16
CA ALA A 536 10.86 9.38 -0.39
C ALA A 536 11.63 9.76 0.91
N CYS A 537 10.94 9.99 2.02
CA CYS A 537 11.51 10.35 3.32
C CYS A 537 11.52 9.15 4.28
N PRO A 538 12.54 8.26 4.27
CA PRO A 538 12.51 7.00 5.03
C PRO A 538 12.56 7.15 6.56
N GLN A 539 12.85 8.35 7.08
CA GLN A 539 12.84 8.62 8.52
C GLN A 539 11.51 9.23 9.02
N VAL A 540 10.55 9.48 8.12
CA VAL A 540 9.27 10.09 8.48
C VAL A 540 8.32 9.02 9.03
N GLU A 541 8.03 9.14 10.33
CA GLU A 541 7.23 8.20 11.12
C GLU A 541 5.92 8.84 11.60
N PHE A 542 5.89 10.17 11.78
CA PHE A 542 4.78 10.93 12.36
C PHE A 542 4.26 12.00 11.39
N VAL A 543 3.00 12.44 11.55
CA VAL A 543 2.45 13.52 10.72
C VAL A 543 3.00 14.87 11.17
N SER A 544 2.86 15.23 12.45
CA SER A 544 3.48 16.42 13.04
C SER A 544 4.29 16.12 14.30
N ILE A 545 5.05 17.11 14.79
CA ILE A 545 5.86 16.96 16.02
C ILE A 545 4.97 16.68 17.24
N GLU A 546 3.74 17.21 17.26
CA GLU A 546 2.77 17.01 18.34
C GLU A 546 2.22 15.58 18.43
N ASP A 547 2.34 14.78 17.36
CA ASP A 547 1.96 13.36 17.37
C ASP A 547 3.07 12.46 17.98
N ILE A 548 4.29 12.97 18.15
CA ILE A 548 5.43 12.22 18.70
C ILE A 548 5.24 12.05 20.21
N SER A 549 5.31 10.80 20.69
CA SER A 549 5.11 10.51 22.11
C SER A 549 6.21 11.12 22.99
N LYS A 550 5.84 11.58 24.19
CA LYS A 550 6.80 12.19 25.13
C LYS A 550 7.95 11.25 25.47
N ASP A 551 7.66 9.96 25.61
CA ASP A 551 8.65 8.92 25.89
C ASP A 551 9.73 8.82 24.80
N ILE A 552 9.43 9.17 23.54
CA ILE A 552 10.43 9.28 22.47
C ILE A 552 11.22 10.59 22.61
N VAL A 553 10.53 11.71 22.83
CA VAL A 553 11.16 13.04 23.01
C VAL A 553 12.12 13.07 24.20
N ASP A 554 11.76 12.42 25.31
CA ASP A 554 12.56 12.38 26.54
C ASP A 554 13.73 11.38 26.44
N LYS A 555 13.57 10.27 25.69
CA LYS A 555 14.71 9.38 25.33
C LYS A 555 15.72 10.09 24.42
N GLU A 556 15.25 10.77 23.37
CA GLU A 556 16.14 11.53 22.47
C GLU A 556 16.85 12.66 23.23
N ARG A 557 16.14 13.33 24.16
CA ARG A 557 16.73 14.31 25.08
C ARG A 557 17.84 13.69 25.94
N GLU A 558 17.62 12.52 26.53
CA GLU A 558 18.63 11.82 27.32
C GLU A 558 19.85 11.43 26.46
N ILE A 559 19.63 10.86 25.28
CA ILE A 559 20.69 10.48 24.33
C ILE A 559 21.54 11.69 23.94
N GLU A 560 20.91 12.83 23.60
CA GLU A 560 21.64 14.06 23.27
C GLU A 560 22.36 14.65 24.50
N MET A 561 21.73 14.67 25.68
CA MET A 561 22.34 15.14 26.93
C MET A 561 23.60 14.34 27.34
N GLN A 562 23.64 13.05 27.02
CA GLN A 562 24.78 12.18 27.35
C GLN A 562 25.98 12.37 26.41
N ARG A 563 25.85 13.01 25.23
CA ARG A 563 26.95 13.14 24.26
C ARG A 563 28.14 13.93 24.80
N GLU A 564 29.33 13.33 24.67
CA GLU A 564 30.62 13.89 25.12
C GLU A 564 30.89 15.29 24.56
N ASP A 565 30.49 15.55 23.31
CA ASP A 565 30.72 16.81 22.60
C ASP A 565 30.07 18.04 23.25
N ILE A 566 29.08 17.83 24.13
CA ILE A 566 28.41 18.91 24.89
C ILE A 566 28.65 18.85 26.41
N GLN A 567 29.28 17.79 26.95
CA GLN A 567 29.57 17.70 28.39
C GLN A 567 30.53 18.79 28.88
N SER A 568 31.43 19.26 28.02
CA SER A 568 32.39 20.35 28.30
C SER A 568 31.76 21.76 28.32
N LYS A 569 30.47 21.89 27.98
CA LYS A 569 29.79 23.19 27.82
C LYS A 569 28.96 23.53 29.07
N PRO A 570 28.86 24.82 29.47
CA PRO A 570 28.04 25.23 30.61
C PRO A 570 26.58 24.78 30.45
N GLU A 571 25.92 24.43 31.57
CA GLU A 571 24.59 23.83 31.59
C GLU A 571 23.53 24.56 30.74
N ASN A 572 23.35 25.87 30.95
CA ASN A 572 22.44 26.73 30.18
C ASN A 572 22.76 26.84 28.67
N ILE A 573 23.95 26.40 28.23
CA ILE A 573 24.38 26.32 26.83
C ILE A 573 24.18 24.90 26.30
N ARG A 574 24.52 23.89 27.12
CA ARG A 574 24.28 22.47 26.86
C ARG A 574 22.79 22.21 26.58
N GLU A 575 21.90 22.71 27.44
CA GLU A 575 20.44 22.60 27.27
C GLU A 575 19.94 23.16 25.94
N LYS A 576 20.42 24.34 25.53
CA LYS A 576 20.00 24.98 24.26
C LYS A 576 20.53 24.26 23.02
N ILE A 577 21.70 23.64 23.12
CA ILE A 577 22.23 22.80 22.04
C ILE A 577 21.40 21.52 21.93
N VAL A 578 21.08 20.88 23.05
CA VAL A 578 20.17 19.72 23.13
C VAL A 578 18.80 20.06 22.55
N GLU A 579 18.18 21.16 22.98
CA GLU A 579 16.88 21.65 22.49
C GLU A 579 16.87 21.84 20.96
N GLY A 580 17.90 22.48 20.41
CA GLY A 580 18.06 22.65 18.96
C GLY A 580 18.28 21.34 18.19
N ARG A 581 19.00 20.37 18.79
CA ARG A 581 19.19 19.03 18.19
C ARG A 581 17.92 18.20 18.22
N ILE A 582 17.21 18.17 19.36
CA ILE A 582 15.89 17.54 19.48
C ILE A 582 14.93 18.15 18.45
N SER A 583 14.86 19.48 18.35
CA SER A 583 13.98 20.15 17.37
C SER A 583 14.30 19.73 15.92
N LYS A 584 15.58 19.57 15.57
CA LYS A 584 15.98 19.02 14.27
C LYS A 584 15.56 17.55 14.11
N ARG A 585 15.80 16.70 15.11
CA ARG A 585 15.46 15.27 15.09
C ARG A 585 13.95 15.05 14.98
N LEU A 586 13.15 15.75 15.77
CA LEU A 586 11.69 15.68 15.72
C LEU A 586 11.15 16.22 14.38
N GLY A 587 11.81 17.21 13.79
CA GLY A 587 11.53 17.66 12.42
C GLY A 587 11.84 16.58 11.37
N GLU A 588 12.95 15.85 11.49
CA GLU A 588 13.30 14.72 10.62
C GLU A 588 12.26 13.58 10.67
N LEU A 589 11.65 13.34 11.84
CA LEU A 589 10.61 12.33 12.05
C LEU A 589 9.21 12.76 11.60
N ALA A 590 8.96 14.05 11.43
CA ALA A 590 7.62 14.62 11.18
C ALA A 590 7.42 15.04 9.71
N LEU A 591 6.42 14.44 9.04
CA LEU A 591 6.08 14.71 7.63
C LEU A 591 5.86 16.20 7.34
N LEU A 592 5.10 16.89 8.19
CA LEU A 592 4.75 18.29 8.00
C LEU A 592 5.95 19.26 8.07
N GLU A 593 7.05 18.84 8.69
CA GLU A 593 8.29 19.63 8.86
C GLU A 593 9.34 19.34 7.78
N GLN A 594 9.09 18.39 6.86
CA GLN A 594 9.98 18.10 5.75
C GLN A 594 9.97 19.24 4.70
N PRO A 595 11.09 19.46 3.98
CA PRO A 595 11.08 20.13 2.69
C PRO A 595 10.34 19.27 1.66
N PHE A 596 9.59 19.90 0.76
CA PHE A 596 8.77 19.20 -0.23
C PHE A 596 9.62 18.69 -1.41
N ILE A 597 9.49 17.42 -1.77
CA ILE A 597 10.37 16.76 -2.76
C ILE A 597 10.31 17.33 -4.19
N LYS A 598 9.31 18.16 -4.54
CA LYS A 598 9.25 18.88 -5.82
C LYS A 598 9.73 20.35 -5.73
N ASP A 599 9.82 20.91 -4.53
CA ASP A 599 10.22 22.31 -4.26
C ASP A 599 10.77 22.40 -2.82
N ASP A 600 12.09 22.30 -2.67
CA ASP A 600 12.77 22.32 -1.37
C ASP A 600 12.73 23.69 -0.68
N GLY A 601 12.30 24.74 -1.40
CA GLY A 601 11.98 26.06 -0.84
C GLY A 601 10.66 26.11 -0.06
N VAL A 602 9.86 25.04 -0.05
CA VAL A 602 8.57 24.95 0.62
C VAL A 602 8.52 23.74 1.57
N LEU A 603 8.10 23.97 2.81
CA LEU A 603 7.82 22.89 3.76
C LEU A 603 6.46 22.25 3.48
N VAL A 604 6.31 20.95 3.75
CA VAL A 604 5.08 20.19 3.51
C VAL A 604 3.85 20.82 4.20
N LYS A 605 4.00 21.34 5.43
CA LYS A 605 2.94 22.11 6.12
C LYS A 605 2.51 23.37 5.36
N ASP A 606 3.45 24.06 4.71
CA ASP A 606 3.15 25.27 3.94
C ASP A 606 2.53 24.94 2.59
N LEU A 607 2.85 23.79 1.97
CA LEU A 607 2.14 23.26 0.82
C LEU A 607 0.66 22.99 1.18
N VAL A 608 0.40 22.25 2.26
CA VAL A 608 -0.97 21.97 2.75
C VAL A 608 -1.72 23.28 3.03
N LYS A 609 -1.09 24.25 3.72
CA LYS A 609 -1.70 25.57 3.99
C LYS A 609 -1.98 26.37 2.71
N GLN A 610 -1.17 26.24 1.67
CA GLN A 610 -1.43 26.87 0.36
C GLN A 610 -2.65 26.24 -0.32
N THR A 611 -2.81 24.91 -0.29
CA THR A 611 -4.03 24.25 -0.81
C THR A 611 -5.28 24.62 -0.02
N VAL A 612 -5.19 24.74 1.32
CA VAL A 612 -6.28 25.27 2.18
C VAL A 612 -6.65 26.73 1.84
N ALA A 613 -5.68 27.52 1.37
CA ALA A 613 -5.93 28.89 0.93
C ALA A 613 -6.59 28.96 -0.47
N ALA A 614 -6.23 28.05 -1.37
CA ALA A 614 -6.77 27.96 -2.72
C ALA A 614 -8.19 27.35 -2.75
N LEU A 615 -8.40 26.21 -2.07
CA LEU A 615 -9.68 25.50 -2.05
C LEU A 615 -10.68 26.09 -1.04
N GLY A 616 -10.21 26.79 -0.01
CA GLY A 616 -11.06 27.55 0.92
C GLY A 616 -11.63 26.75 2.10
N GLU A 617 -11.37 25.44 2.17
CA GLU A 617 -11.72 24.55 3.28
C GLU A 617 -10.49 24.10 4.07
N ASN A 618 -10.67 23.69 5.32
CA ASN A 618 -9.67 23.00 6.12
C ASN A 618 -9.24 21.70 5.43
N ILE A 619 -7.93 21.43 5.44
CA ILE A 619 -7.34 20.18 4.97
C ILE A 619 -6.34 19.74 6.04
N LYS A 620 -6.45 18.50 6.50
CA LYS A 620 -5.54 17.91 7.48
C LYS A 620 -5.04 16.56 6.98
N VAL A 621 -3.73 16.41 6.89
CA VAL A 621 -3.09 15.09 6.85
C VAL A 621 -3.36 14.41 8.19
N ARG A 622 -3.94 13.21 8.18
CA ARG A 622 -4.47 12.59 9.39
C ARG A 622 -3.63 11.42 9.89
N ARG A 623 -3.22 10.54 8.99
CA ARG A 623 -2.35 9.39 9.26
C ARG A 623 -1.75 8.88 7.95
N PHE A 624 -0.57 8.31 8.03
CA PHE A 624 -0.01 7.46 6.98
C PHE A 624 0.57 6.19 7.62
N VAL A 625 0.79 5.18 6.79
CA VAL A 625 1.67 4.06 7.10
C VAL A 625 2.59 3.85 5.90
N ARG A 626 3.87 3.61 6.19
CA ARG A 626 4.91 3.28 5.22
C ARG A 626 5.39 1.86 5.50
N PHE A 627 5.44 1.02 4.47
CA PHE A 627 6.08 -0.30 4.52
C PHE A 627 7.32 -0.28 3.63
N THR A 628 8.46 -0.76 4.15
CA THR A 628 9.56 -1.29 3.33
C THR A 628 9.45 -2.82 3.26
N LEU A 629 9.73 -3.41 2.10
CA LEU A 629 9.79 -4.86 1.93
C LEU A 629 10.95 -5.45 2.73
N GLY A 630 10.67 -6.48 3.53
CA GLY A 630 11.67 -7.18 4.35
C GLY A 630 11.86 -6.61 5.76
N GLU A 631 11.63 -5.31 5.95
CA GLU A 631 11.69 -4.58 7.24
C GLU A 631 10.76 -5.18 8.30
N SER A 632 11.32 -5.55 9.45
CA SER A 632 10.56 -5.98 10.63
C SER A 632 9.94 -4.79 11.36
N GLU A 633 8.78 -5.02 11.96
CA GLU A 633 8.30 -4.18 13.07
C GLU A 633 9.06 -4.64 14.32
N GLU A 634 9.87 -3.76 14.91
CA GLU A 634 10.60 -3.95 16.18
C GLU A 634 9.82 -3.33 17.36
#